data_AF-A0A2K3IYQ0-F1
#
_entry.id   AF-A0A2K3IYQ0-F1
#
_cell.length_a   1.000
_cell.length_b   1.000
_cell.length_c   1.000
_cell.angle_alpha   90.00
_cell.angle_beta   90.00
_cell.angle_gamma   90.00
#
_symmetry.space_group_name_H-M   'P 1'
#
loop_
_entity.id
_entity.type
_entity.pdbx_description
1 polymer ?
#
loop_
_entity_poly.entity_id
_entity_poly.type
_entity_poly.pdbx_seq_one_letter_code
_entity_poly.pdbx_strand_id
1 'polypeptide(L)' 'IGGIRNNIPFHQVVMNNSQWIKGDYNTSFIPKYKILEQVVEHVKNTKAQSSNTKTAAAMGAVQAVIIAMNNSKTKK' A
#
# COMPACT_ATOMS: atom_id res chain seq x y z
N ILE A 1 4.37 -1.68 -14.90
CA ILE A 1 4.81 -3.10 -15.01
C ILE A 1 3.78 -3.96 -14.30
N GLY A 2 3.04 -4.80 -15.02
CA GLY A 2 1.99 -5.66 -14.44
C GLY A 2 2.08 -7.08 -14.97
N GLY A 3 1.70 -8.07 -14.17
CA GLY A 3 1.66 -9.49 -14.57
C GLY A 3 2.94 -10.30 -14.30
N ILE A 4 4.04 -9.66 -13.89
CA ILE A 4 5.32 -10.34 -13.63
C ILE A 4 5.81 -9.99 -12.22
N ARG A 5 6.34 -11.00 -11.51
CA ARG A 5 7.02 -10.82 -10.22
C ARG A 5 8.27 -9.97 -10.43
N ASN A 6 8.43 -8.93 -9.63
CA ASN A 6 9.58 -8.04 -9.70
C ASN A 6 10.08 -7.71 -8.29
N ASN A 7 11.30 -7.18 -8.22
CA ASN A 7 11.99 -6.82 -6.99
C ASN A 7 11.82 -5.33 -6.62
N ILE A 8 10.88 -4.62 -7.24
CA ILE A 8 10.64 -3.20 -6.95
C ILE A 8 10.37 -2.96 -5.45
N PRO A 9 9.56 -3.78 -4.74
CA PRO A 9 9.35 -3.60 -3.30
C PRO A 9 10.63 -3.75 -2.47
N PHE A 10 11.56 -4.60 -2.91
CA PHE A 10 12.86 -4.74 -2.25
C PHE A 10 13.65 -3.43 -2.34
N HIS A 11 13.78 -2.87 -3.54
CA HIS A 11 14.50 -1.61 -3.71
C HIS A 11 13.83 -0.44 -2.99
N GLN A 12 12.50 -0.40 -2.92
CA GLN A 12 11.79 0.62 -2.14
C GLN A 12 12.17 0.58 -0.66
N VAL A 13 12.19 -0.62 -0.05
CA VAL A 13 12.57 -0.77 1.36
C VAL A 13 14.04 -0.40 1.59
N VAL A 14 14.94 -0.81 0.69
CA VAL A 14 16.36 -0.44 0.80
C VAL A 14 16.53 1.08 0.72
N MET A 15 15.93 1.73 -0.27
CA MET A 15 16.08 3.17 -0.49
C MET A 15 15.49 4.03 0.63
N ASN A 16 14.46 3.52 1.31
CA ASN A 16 13.83 4.20 2.46
C ASN A 16 14.51 3.88 3.80
N ASN A 17 15.50 2.98 3.83
CA ASN A 17 16.18 2.63 5.07
C ASN A 17 17.14 3.74 5.51
N SER A 18 17.07 4.15 6.79
CA SER A 18 17.89 5.26 7.31
C SER A 18 19.41 5.03 7.18
N GLN A 19 19.86 3.78 7.29
CA GLN A 19 21.29 3.43 7.20
C GLN A 19 21.78 3.50 5.75
N TRP A 20 20.91 3.13 4.80
CA TRP A 20 21.16 3.30 3.38
C TRP A 20 21.27 4.78 3.00
N ILE A 21 20.30 5.61 3.44
CA ILE A 21 20.28 7.06 3.17
C ILE A 21 21.53 7.76 3.72
N LYS A 22 21.98 7.36 4.92
CA LYS A 22 23.20 7.90 5.55
C LYS A 22 24.50 7.46 4.86
N GLY A 23 24.45 6.46 3.99
CA GLY A 23 25.64 5.84 3.41
C GLY A 23 26.42 4.95 4.38
N ASP A 24 25.88 4.65 5.56
CA ASP A 24 26.53 3.83 6.58
C ASP A 24 26.11 2.36 6.44
N TYR A 25 26.71 1.69 5.47
CA TYR A 25 26.45 0.28 5.19
C TYR A 25 27.67 -0.43 4.61
N ASN A 26 27.65 -1.76 4.70
CA ASN A 26 28.64 -2.65 4.12
C ASN A 26 27.96 -3.80 3.36
N THR A 27 28.75 -4.77 2.90
CA THR A 27 28.23 -5.94 2.16
C THR A 27 27.27 -6.81 2.98
N SER A 28 27.29 -6.71 4.31
CA SER A 28 26.38 -7.40 5.23
C SER A 28 25.11 -6.61 5.55
N PHE A 29 24.82 -5.51 4.85
CA PHE A 29 23.65 -4.66 5.08
C PHE A 29 22.32 -5.42 5.14
N ILE A 30 22.06 -6.27 4.14
CA ILE A 30 20.79 -7.01 3.99
C ILE A 30 20.51 -7.90 5.22
N PRO A 31 21.42 -8.80 5.64
CA PRO A 31 21.20 -9.61 6.83
C PRO A 31 21.25 -8.80 8.14
N LYS A 32 22.16 -7.81 8.24
CA LYS A 32 22.32 -7.00 9.46
C LYS A 32 21.06 -6.24 9.83
N TYR A 33 20.37 -5.66 8.85
CA TYR A 33 19.15 -4.88 9.07
C TYR A 33 17.86 -5.64 8.73
N LYS A 34 17.95 -6.96 8.49
CA LYS A 34 16.79 -7.83 8.25
C LYS A 34 15.87 -7.30 7.14
N ILE A 35 16.46 -6.81 6.05
CA ILE A 35 15.72 -6.12 4.97
C ILE A 35 14.63 -7.02 4.37
N LEU A 36 14.86 -8.33 4.27
CA LEU A 36 13.88 -9.26 3.73
C LEU A 36 12.59 -9.32 4.57
N GLU A 37 12.69 -9.22 5.90
CA GLU A 37 11.54 -9.19 6.80
C GLU A 37 10.73 -7.89 6.59
N GLN A 38 11.43 -6.77 6.49
CA GLN A 38 10.82 -5.46 6.21
C GLN A 38 10.12 -5.43 4.85
N VAL A 39 10.64 -6.13 3.84
CA VAL A 39 9.98 -6.25 2.53
C VAL A 39 8.68 -7.04 2.63
N VAL A 40 8.64 -8.12 3.41
CA VAL A 40 7.41 -8.88 3.63
C VAL A 40 6.34 -7.99 4.29
N GLU A 41 6.73 -7.20 5.29
CA GLU A 41 5.85 -6.25 5.96
C GLU A 41 5.35 -5.14 5.00
N HIS A 42 6.26 -4.53 4.24
CA HIS A 42 5.94 -3.50 3.26
C HIS A 42 4.93 -3.99 2.20
N VAL A 43 5.11 -5.22 1.70
CA VAL A 43 4.18 -5.82 0.75
C VAL A 43 2.82 -6.12 1.40
N LYS A 44 2.78 -6.59 2.65
CA LYS A 44 1.53 -6.80 3.39
C LYS A 44 0.77 -5.47 3.56
N ASN A 45 1.45 -4.42 3.98
CA ASN A 45 0.85 -3.10 4.20
C ASN A 45 0.34 -2.48 2.90
N THR A 46 1.14 -2.54 1.82
CA THR A 46 0.74 -2.04 0.50
C THR A 46 -0.50 -2.78 -0.03
N LYS A 47 -0.57 -4.11 0.16
CA LYS A 47 -1.74 -4.92 -0.22
C LYS A 47 -2.97 -4.54 0.61
N ALA A 48 -2.84 -4.44 1.93
CA ALA A 48 -3.94 -4.04 2.82
C ALA A 48 -4.49 -2.65 2.45
N GLN A 49 -3.61 -1.69 2.17
CA GLN A 49 -3.99 -0.33 1.77
C GLN A 49 -4.71 -0.30 0.41
N SER A 50 -4.28 -1.13 -0.55
CA SER A 50 -4.96 -1.28 -1.84
C SER A 50 -6.33 -1.98 -1.75
N SER A 51 -6.53 -2.84 -0.74
CA SER A 51 -7.81 -3.48 -0.45
C SER A 51 -8.80 -2.45 0.11
N ASN A 52 -8.36 -1.63 1.05
CA ASN A 52 -9.22 -0.65 1.73
C ASN A 52 -9.73 0.46 0.81
N THR A 53 -8.95 0.88 -0.18
CA THR A 53 -9.36 1.95 -1.12
C THR A 53 -10.50 1.51 -2.03
N LYS A 54 -10.51 0.24 -2.47
CA LYS A 54 -11.62 -0.30 -3.29
C LYS A 54 -12.90 -0.48 -2.48
N THR A 55 -12.77 -0.98 -1.24
CA THR A 55 -13.90 -1.15 -0.32
C THR A 55 -14.47 0.21 0.10
N ALA A 56 -13.63 1.18 0.43
CA ALA A 56 -14.07 2.54 0.77
C ALA A 56 -14.76 3.24 -0.40
N ALA A 57 -14.23 3.11 -1.63
CA ALA A 57 -14.87 3.66 -2.82
C ALA A 57 -16.24 3.01 -3.10
N ALA A 58 -16.35 1.69 -2.96
CA ALA A 58 -17.62 0.97 -3.11
C ALA A 58 -18.64 1.40 -2.05
N MET A 59 -18.23 1.50 -0.78
CA MET A 59 -19.11 1.96 0.31
C MET A 59 -19.55 3.42 0.11
N GLY A 60 -18.65 4.30 -0.33
CA GLY A 60 -18.98 5.68 -0.67
C GLY A 60 -19.99 5.78 -1.82
N ALA A 61 -19.85 4.96 -2.86
CA ALA A 61 -20.79 4.91 -3.97
C ALA A 61 -22.19 4.43 -3.55
N VAL A 62 -22.27 3.36 -2.73
CA VAL A 62 -23.56 2.87 -2.19
C VAL A 62 -24.22 3.94 -1.33
N GLN A 63 -23.46 4.62 -0.49
CA GLN A 63 -24.00 5.69 0.36
C GLN A 63 -24.50 6.87 -0.48
N ALA A 64 -23.79 7.26 -1.54
CA ALA A 64 -24.22 8.30 -2.47
C ALA A 64 -25.53 7.93 -3.20
N VAL A 65 -25.68 6.66 -3.62
CA VAL A 65 -26.93 6.17 -4.23
C VAL A 65 -28.09 6.23 -3.24
N ILE A 66 -27.90 5.79 -1.99
CA ILE A 66 -28.93 5.84 -0.96
C ILE A 66 -29.38 7.28 -0.67
N ILE A 67 -28.42 8.22 -0.56
CA ILE A 67 -28.71 9.64 -0.36
C ILE A 67 -29.48 10.22 -1.56
N ALA A 68 -29.06 9.90 -2.79
CA ALA A 68 -29.74 10.33 -4.00
C ALA A 68 -31.19 9.78 -4.08
N MET A 69 -31.38 8.48 -3.77
CA MET A 69 -32.71 7.87 -3.72
C MET A 69 -33.61 8.52 -2.66
N ASN A 70 -33.08 8.85 -1.49
CA ASN A 70 -33.84 9.50 -0.42
C ASN A 70 -34.25 10.94 -0.77
N ASN A 71 -33.35 11.72 -1.39
CA ASN A 71 -33.68 13.06 -1.91
C ASN A 71 -34.70 13.03 -3.06
N SER A 72 -34.77 11.93 -3.81
CA SER A 72 -35.72 11.76 -4.91
C SER A 72 -37.15 11.49 -4.42
N LYS A 73 -37.30 10.82 -3.27
CA LYS A 73 -38.60 10.51 -2.66
C LYS A 73 -39.27 11.72 -2.01
N THR A 74 -38.52 12.74 -1.61
CA THR A 74 -39.05 13.95 -0.94
C THR A 74 -39.58 15.00 -1.91
N LYS A 75 -39.35 14.86 -3.23
CA LYS A 75 -39.80 15.80 -4.27
C LYS A 75 -41.07 15.36 -5.02
N LYS A 76 -41.84 14.42 -4.49
CA LYS A 76 -43.10 13.96 -5.10
C LYS A 76 -44.30 14.36 -4.28
#